data_AF-A0A7S2Z902-F1
#
_entry.id   AF-A0A7S2Z902-F1
#
_cell.length_a   1.000
_cell.length_b   1.000
_cell.length_c   1.000
_cell.angle_alpha   90.00
_cell.angle_beta   90.00
_cell.angle_gamma   90.00
#
_symmetry.space_group_name_H-M   'P 1'
#
loop_
_entity.id
_entity.type
_entity.pdbx_description
1 polymer ?
#
loop_
_entity_poly.entity_id
_entity_poly.type
_entity_poly.pdbx_seq_one_letter_code
_entity_poly.pdbx_strand_id
1 'polypeptide(L)'
;GRLVEAVGAERWPSEPAGERRVALALALAQELELETHAVLSEMNETFVLLATMVEILWRCALDYDLRGGAPPDFFAYPSVHPYAESDPASKLAMRLENKEYQSSRFRRLHLELAKRSDGLEVFRVVMFPRVRFDLPIVALDMVGFGGRVSFAIVDATPVRRKNGEKKLPDIYLQAMTELRRKHFGGGDGGGGGEAVEMAPLPEWAERLFSEGCVCLRPRPGSQDASAFVGYCAELINFHMEASTCFHPLAEEADISEVYQGHQTYAREQLSNDKTRKALEASFGAPFAEAYMKQTLFDVEPGLYTQPPGTGTGIGSPASVGNPAPEARRNDDDDDDD
;
A
#
# COMPACT_ATOMS: atom_id res chain seq x y z
N GLY A 1 10.09 7.85 16.47
CA GLY A 1 10.08 7.43 17.89
C GLY A 1 10.68 8.45 18.86
N ARG A 2 12.01 8.43 19.08
CA ARG A 2 12.66 9.21 20.17
C ARG A 2 12.51 10.74 20.05
N LEU A 3 12.53 11.28 18.83
CA LEU A 3 12.32 12.71 18.58
C LEU A 3 10.89 13.15 18.95
N VAL A 4 9.89 12.34 18.62
CA VAL A 4 8.46 12.59 18.89
C VAL A 4 8.18 12.60 20.40
N GLU A 5 8.77 11.67 21.16
CA GLU A 5 8.65 11.67 22.63
C GLU A 5 9.34 12.88 23.27
N ALA A 6 10.54 13.25 22.82
CA ALA A 6 11.25 14.41 23.35
C ALA A 6 10.50 15.73 23.10
N VAL A 7 10.03 15.93 21.86
CA VAL A 7 9.24 17.12 21.48
C VAL A 7 7.89 17.14 22.19
N GLY A 8 7.22 15.99 22.30
CA GLY A 8 5.95 15.88 23.01
C GLY A 8 6.09 16.17 24.51
N ALA A 9 7.14 15.68 25.15
CA ALA A 9 7.44 15.93 26.56
C ALA A 9 7.78 17.41 26.84
N GLU A 10 8.44 18.09 25.89
CA GLU A 10 8.74 19.52 25.99
C GLU A 10 7.48 20.38 25.83
N ARG A 11 6.64 20.06 24.84
CA ARG A 11 5.51 20.91 24.44
C ARG A 11 4.24 20.66 25.25
N TRP A 12 4.05 19.44 25.78
CA TRP A 12 2.92 19.06 26.66
C TRP A 12 3.39 18.26 27.89
N PRO A 13 4.12 18.89 28.84
CA PRO A 13 4.71 18.19 29.98
C PRO A 13 3.69 17.63 30.97
N SER A 14 2.45 18.17 30.99
CA SER A 14 1.37 17.78 31.89
C SER A 14 0.55 16.59 31.41
N GLU A 15 0.63 16.22 30.13
CA GLU A 15 -0.21 15.17 29.54
C GLU A 15 0.41 13.78 29.74
N PRO A 16 -0.40 12.70 29.80
CA PRO A 16 0.08 11.32 29.71
C PRO A 16 0.82 11.05 28.39
N ALA A 17 1.80 10.13 28.38
CA ALA A 17 2.63 9.85 27.19
C ALA A 17 1.83 9.39 25.94
N GLY A 18 0.66 8.76 26.12
CA GLY A 18 -0.26 8.44 25.03
C GLY A 18 -0.87 9.71 24.43
N GLU A 19 -1.36 10.60 25.28
CA GLU A 19 -2.00 11.86 24.91
C GLU A 19 -1.01 12.86 24.32
N ARG A 20 0.25 12.89 24.79
CA ARG A 20 1.32 13.70 24.17
C ARG A 20 1.57 13.37 22.71
N ARG A 21 1.53 12.08 22.36
CA ARG A 21 1.75 11.64 20.97
C ARG A 21 0.60 12.08 20.07
N VAL A 22 -0.63 12.02 20.55
CA VAL A 22 -1.82 12.53 19.85
C VAL A 22 -1.76 14.06 19.73
N ALA A 23 -1.47 14.77 20.82
CA ALA A 23 -1.37 16.22 20.82
C ALA A 23 -0.28 16.72 19.86
N LEU A 24 0.89 16.07 19.84
CA LEU A 24 1.96 16.39 18.90
C LEU A 24 1.54 16.13 17.45
N ALA A 25 0.90 15.01 17.18
CA ALA A 25 0.38 14.72 15.84
C ALA A 25 -0.64 15.78 15.40
N LEU A 26 -1.59 16.15 16.27
CA LEU A 26 -2.59 17.18 15.95
C LEU A 26 -1.97 18.57 15.75
N ALA A 27 -0.97 18.94 16.56
CA ALA A 27 -0.26 20.21 16.39
C ALA A 27 0.54 20.26 15.09
N LEU A 28 1.24 19.19 14.74
CA LEU A 28 1.94 19.07 13.45
C LEU A 28 0.94 19.08 12.29
N ALA A 29 -0.21 18.44 12.43
CA ALA A 29 -1.28 18.47 11.43
C ALA A 29 -1.80 19.89 11.20
N GLN A 30 -1.95 20.68 12.26
CA GLN A 30 -2.32 22.10 12.17
C GLN A 30 -1.21 22.93 11.52
N GLU A 31 0.04 22.75 11.92
CA GLU A 31 1.20 23.44 11.31
C GLU A 31 1.35 23.11 9.82
N LEU A 32 1.00 21.88 9.42
CA LEU A 32 1.01 21.43 8.04
C LEU A 32 -0.28 21.75 7.28
N GLU A 33 -1.27 22.37 7.91
CA GLU A 33 -2.60 22.62 7.32
C GLU A 33 -3.19 21.36 6.66
N LEU A 34 -3.16 20.24 7.38
CA LEU A 34 -3.79 19.01 6.93
C LEU A 34 -5.31 19.19 6.93
N GLU A 35 -5.93 19.13 5.75
CA GLU A 35 -7.39 18.95 5.65
C GLU A 35 -7.72 17.58 6.24
N THR A 36 -8.34 17.50 7.41
CA THR A 36 -8.66 16.21 8.03
C THR A 36 -9.87 15.57 7.38
N HIS A 37 -9.89 14.24 7.37
CA HIS A 37 -11.09 13.48 7.02
C HIS A 37 -12.21 13.79 8.01
N ALA A 38 -13.42 14.09 7.52
CA ALA A 38 -14.55 14.42 8.39
C ALA A 38 -14.92 13.25 9.30
N VAL A 39 -14.88 12.02 8.76
CA VAL A 39 -15.16 10.79 9.50
C VAL A 39 -14.21 10.55 10.67
N LEU A 40 -12.97 11.07 10.65
CA LEU A 40 -12.01 10.85 11.74
C LEU A 40 -12.51 11.35 13.09
N SER A 41 -13.27 12.44 13.11
CA SER A 41 -13.83 13.01 14.35
C SER A 41 -14.80 12.06 15.07
N GLU A 42 -15.29 11.03 14.37
CA GLU A 42 -16.24 10.03 14.86
C GLU A 42 -15.59 8.67 15.12
N MET A 43 -14.29 8.54 14.86
CA MET A 43 -13.54 7.29 14.96
C MET A 43 -12.79 7.17 16.30
N ASN A 44 -12.45 5.94 16.69
CA ASN A 44 -11.58 5.70 17.83
C ASN A 44 -10.23 6.43 17.70
N GLU A 45 -9.70 6.92 18.83
CA GLU A 45 -8.45 7.69 18.93
C GLU A 45 -7.24 7.05 18.24
N THR A 46 -7.18 5.71 18.20
CA THR A 46 -6.08 4.98 17.55
C THR A 46 -6.11 5.18 16.03
N PHE A 47 -7.31 5.24 15.44
CA PHE A 47 -7.51 5.50 14.01
C PHE A 47 -7.13 6.94 13.68
N VAL A 48 -7.56 7.89 14.52
CA VAL A 48 -7.18 9.31 14.41
C VAL A 48 -5.67 9.46 14.45
N LEU A 49 -5.02 8.86 15.45
CA LEU A 49 -3.57 8.94 15.61
C LEU A 49 -2.85 8.35 14.38
N LEU A 50 -3.22 7.15 13.95
CA LEU A 50 -2.55 6.49 12.83
C LEU A 50 -2.73 7.26 11.52
N ALA A 51 -3.95 7.69 11.19
CA ALA A 51 -4.22 8.47 9.98
C ALA A 51 -3.45 9.78 9.96
N THR A 52 -3.48 10.51 11.08
CA THR A 52 -2.73 11.76 11.22
C THR A 52 -1.23 11.53 11.05
N MET A 53 -0.67 10.48 11.68
CA MET A 53 0.75 10.14 11.55
C MET A 53 1.14 9.77 10.12
N VAL A 54 0.31 9.01 9.39
CA VAL A 54 0.59 8.65 7.99
C VAL A 54 0.67 9.90 7.12
N GLU A 55 -0.32 10.80 7.21
CA GLU A 55 -0.35 12.01 6.40
C GLU A 55 0.81 12.96 6.74
N ILE A 56 1.15 13.11 8.02
CA ILE A 56 2.34 13.88 8.44
C ILE A 56 3.59 13.29 7.83
N LEU A 57 3.80 11.98 7.93
CA LEU A 57 4.99 11.32 7.40
C LEU A 57 5.09 11.49 5.89
N TRP A 58 3.99 11.36 5.15
CA TRP A 58 3.98 11.60 3.71
C TRP A 58 4.30 13.05 3.36
N ARG A 59 3.69 14.04 4.03
CA ARG A 59 4.01 15.45 3.80
C ARG A 59 5.46 15.77 4.17
N CYS A 60 5.94 15.39 5.35
CA CYS A 60 7.34 15.62 5.72
C CYS A 60 8.35 14.94 4.77
N ALA A 61 8.01 13.74 4.27
CA ALA A 61 8.94 12.96 3.44
C ALA A 61 8.86 13.29 1.94
N LEU A 62 7.74 13.81 1.43
CA LEU A 62 7.52 14.04 -0.01
C LEU A 62 7.13 15.48 -0.35
N ASP A 63 6.61 16.25 0.59
CA ASP A 63 6.40 17.68 0.39
C ASP A 63 7.72 18.42 0.56
N TYR A 64 8.22 18.97 -0.54
CA TYR A 64 9.52 19.64 -0.59
C TYR A 64 9.40 21.14 -0.33
N ASP A 65 8.18 21.70 -0.30
CA ASP A 65 7.96 23.10 0.07
C ASP A 65 8.38 23.35 1.54
N LEU A 66 8.29 22.30 2.37
CA LEU A 66 8.85 22.25 3.72
C LEU A 66 10.39 22.23 3.79
N ARG A 67 11.07 21.93 2.66
CA ARG A 67 12.53 21.67 2.59
C ARG A 67 13.30 22.61 1.66
N GLY A 68 12.63 23.50 0.93
CA GLY A 68 13.20 24.63 0.19
C GLY A 68 14.32 24.28 -0.80
N GLY A 69 13.99 23.87 -2.03
CA GLY A 69 15.03 23.74 -3.08
C GLY A 69 14.70 23.06 -4.41
N ALA A 70 13.52 22.46 -4.59
CA ALA A 70 13.13 21.77 -5.83
C ALA A 70 11.60 21.86 -6.07
N PRO A 71 11.10 21.68 -7.31
CA PRO A 71 9.66 21.62 -7.59
C PRO A 71 8.99 20.46 -6.82
N PRO A 72 7.68 20.55 -6.53
CA PRO A 72 6.98 19.57 -5.70
C PRO A 72 7.10 18.16 -6.29
N ASP A 73 7.29 17.18 -5.41
CA ASP A 73 7.30 15.76 -5.73
C ASP A 73 6.32 15.00 -4.80
N PHE A 74 5.22 15.68 -4.50
CA PHE A 74 4.03 15.19 -3.80
C PHE A 74 2.81 15.90 -4.37
N PHE A 75 1.87 15.13 -4.91
CA PHE A 75 0.69 15.67 -5.57
C PHE A 75 -0.55 14.93 -5.11
N ALA A 76 -1.50 15.65 -4.52
CA ALA A 76 -2.85 15.13 -4.32
C ALA A 76 -3.56 15.02 -5.68
N TYR A 77 -4.37 13.98 -5.85
CA TYR A 77 -5.23 13.84 -7.02
C TYR A 77 -6.58 13.22 -6.60
N PRO A 78 -7.67 13.53 -7.33
CA PRO A 78 -8.98 13.02 -6.94
C PRO A 78 -9.02 11.49 -7.07
N SER A 79 -9.38 10.83 -5.97
CA SER A 79 -9.76 9.41 -5.99
C SER A 79 -10.98 9.20 -6.88
N VAL A 80 -11.17 7.98 -7.41
CA VAL A 80 -12.38 7.61 -8.14
C VAL A 80 -13.62 7.75 -7.25
N HIS A 81 -13.48 7.43 -5.96
CA HIS A 81 -14.52 7.62 -4.96
C HIS A 81 -13.93 8.40 -3.77
N PRO A 82 -13.78 9.73 -3.84
CA PRO A 82 -13.17 10.51 -2.75
C PRO A 82 -14.02 10.46 -1.48
N TYR A 83 -15.34 10.36 -1.64
CA TYR A 83 -16.31 10.18 -0.59
C TYR A 83 -17.43 9.25 -1.08
N ALA A 84 -17.92 8.38 -0.20
CA ALA A 84 -19.15 7.64 -0.44
C ALA A 84 -19.92 7.46 0.88
N GLU A 85 -21.24 7.60 0.80
CA GLU A 85 -22.15 7.37 1.91
C GLU A 85 -23.32 6.52 1.41
N SER A 86 -23.64 5.45 2.16
CA SER A 86 -24.78 4.60 1.85
C SER A 86 -26.08 5.13 2.47
N ASP A 87 -27.21 4.47 2.19
CA ASP A 87 -28.51 4.88 2.72
C ASP A 87 -28.48 5.06 4.26
N PRO A 88 -28.66 6.30 4.78
CA PRO A 88 -28.64 6.57 6.21
C PRO A 88 -29.73 5.84 7.00
N ALA A 89 -30.80 5.39 6.33
CA ALA A 89 -31.86 4.58 6.96
C ALA A 89 -31.45 3.12 7.19
N SER A 90 -30.36 2.66 6.55
CA SER A 90 -29.84 1.31 6.74
C SER A 90 -29.27 1.12 8.15
N LYS A 91 -29.51 -0.06 8.74
CA LYS A 91 -28.84 -0.48 9.99
C LYS A 91 -27.32 -0.62 9.82
N LEU A 92 -26.86 -0.71 8.58
CA LEU A 92 -25.47 -0.85 8.17
C LEU A 92 -25.04 0.34 7.28
N ALA A 93 -25.55 1.53 7.57
CA ALA A 93 -25.14 2.77 6.89
C ALA A 93 -23.63 2.97 7.07
N MET A 94 -22.91 3.20 5.98
CA MET A 94 -21.45 3.34 5.97
C MET A 94 -21.05 4.63 5.27
N ARG A 95 -20.09 5.32 5.87
CA ARG A 95 -19.35 6.44 5.27
C ARG A 95 -17.92 6.00 4.97
N LEU A 96 -17.45 6.38 3.79
CA LEU A 96 -16.10 6.12 3.27
C LEU A 96 -15.49 7.45 2.83
N GLU A 97 -14.22 7.65 3.20
CA GLU A 97 -13.43 8.80 2.77
C GLU A 97 -12.07 8.34 2.28
N ASN A 98 -11.69 8.78 1.08
CA ASN A 98 -10.43 8.41 0.44
C ASN A 98 -9.61 9.65 0.13
N LYS A 99 -8.31 9.57 0.41
CA LYS A 99 -7.32 10.51 -0.10
C LYS A 99 -6.23 9.77 -0.85
N GLU A 100 -5.83 10.36 -1.96
CA GLU A 100 -4.81 9.80 -2.82
C GLU A 100 -3.76 10.84 -3.17
N TYR A 101 -2.51 10.40 -3.10
CA TYR A 101 -1.34 11.19 -3.42
C TYR A 101 -0.39 10.41 -4.32
N GLN A 102 0.48 11.11 -5.03
CA GLN A 102 1.55 10.51 -5.83
C GLN A 102 2.86 11.27 -5.70
N SER A 103 3.96 10.62 -6.05
CA SER A 103 5.30 11.19 -6.14
C SER A 103 6.09 10.57 -7.30
N SER A 104 7.35 10.92 -7.44
CA SER A 104 8.30 10.38 -8.41
C SER A 104 8.62 8.92 -8.14
N ARG A 105 8.45 8.47 -6.89
CA ARG A 105 8.70 7.09 -6.42
C ARG A 105 7.43 6.27 -6.28
N PHE A 106 6.33 6.91 -5.89
CA PHE A 106 5.06 6.24 -5.65
C PHE A 106 4.02 6.66 -6.68
N ARG A 107 3.48 5.70 -7.43
CA ARG A 107 2.37 5.98 -8.35
C ARG A 107 1.11 6.36 -7.58
N ARG A 108 0.96 5.81 -6.36
CA ARG A 108 -0.24 5.94 -5.54
C ARG A 108 0.06 5.70 -4.07
N LEU A 109 -0.32 6.67 -3.24
CA LEU A 109 -0.35 6.64 -1.79
C LEU A 109 -1.80 6.84 -1.41
N HIS A 110 -2.48 5.75 -1.04
CA HIS A 110 -3.91 5.74 -0.80
C HIS A 110 -4.18 5.56 0.69
N LEU A 111 -4.93 6.49 1.27
CA LEU A 111 -5.49 6.42 2.62
C LEU A 111 -7.01 6.34 2.52
N GLU A 112 -7.58 5.28 3.08
CA GLU A 112 -9.02 5.04 3.17
C GLU A 112 -9.43 4.97 4.64
N LEU A 113 -10.54 5.63 4.96
CA LEU A 113 -11.23 5.55 6.24
C LEU A 113 -12.69 5.17 6.02
N ALA A 114 -13.19 4.27 6.86
CA ALA A 114 -14.60 3.90 6.87
C ALA A 114 -15.18 3.87 8.29
N LYS A 115 -16.42 4.34 8.42
CA LYS A 115 -17.24 4.17 9.63
C LYS A 115 -18.60 3.62 9.23
N ARG A 116 -19.06 2.59 9.94
CA ARG A 116 -20.42 2.04 9.79
C ARG A 116 -21.22 2.23 11.07
N SER A 117 -22.53 2.38 10.92
CA SER A 117 -23.50 2.63 12.00
C SER A 117 -23.54 1.55 13.08
N ASP A 118 -23.14 0.32 12.77
CA ASP A 118 -23.04 -0.78 13.75
C ASP A 118 -21.76 -0.73 14.60
N GLY A 119 -20.92 0.29 14.40
CA GLY A 119 -19.68 0.49 15.15
C GLY A 119 -18.43 -0.06 14.47
N LEU A 120 -18.52 -0.61 13.25
CA LEU A 120 -17.35 -0.97 12.45
C LEU A 120 -16.56 0.28 12.06
N GLU A 121 -15.25 0.22 12.25
CA GLU A 121 -14.26 1.21 11.83
C GLU A 121 -13.20 0.53 10.98
N VAL A 122 -12.82 1.15 9.87
CA VAL A 122 -11.78 0.64 8.96
C VAL A 122 -10.80 1.76 8.66
N PHE A 123 -9.52 1.42 8.71
CA PHE A 123 -8.40 2.22 8.24
C PHE A 123 -7.60 1.36 7.28
N ARG A 124 -7.28 1.91 6.11
CA ARG A 124 -6.44 1.24 5.12
C ARG A 124 -5.45 2.23 4.52
N VAL A 125 -4.21 1.77 4.38
CA VAL A 125 -3.19 2.47 3.61
C VAL A 125 -2.54 1.50 2.63
N VAL A 126 -2.37 1.93 1.39
CA VAL A 126 -1.56 1.21 0.40
C VAL A 126 -0.64 2.20 -0.31
N MET A 127 0.65 1.86 -0.33
CA MET A 127 1.69 2.63 -1.01
C MET A 127 2.19 1.81 -2.21
N PHE A 128 1.69 2.12 -3.40
CA PHE A 128 2.15 1.52 -4.64
C PHE A 128 3.33 2.32 -5.21
N PRO A 129 4.52 1.70 -5.33
CA PRO A 129 5.63 2.30 -6.04
C PRO A 129 5.31 2.48 -7.54
N ARG A 130 6.13 3.27 -8.23
CA ARG A 130 6.19 3.21 -9.69
C ARG A 130 6.95 1.95 -10.10
N VAL A 131 6.45 1.26 -11.12
CA VAL A 131 6.98 0.00 -11.68
C VAL A 131 8.46 0.03 -12.09
N ARG A 132 9.01 1.23 -12.33
CA ARG A 132 10.44 1.42 -12.62
C ARG A 132 11.35 1.23 -11.40
N PHE A 133 10.81 1.00 -10.22
CA PHE A 133 11.59 0.75 -9.00
C PHE A 133 11.23 -0.60 -8.40
N ASP A 134 12.23 -1.38 -8.00
CA ASP A 134 12.06 -2.63 -7.23
C ASP A 134 11.78 -2.34 -5.74
N LEU A 135 10.78 -1.51 -5.49
CA LEU A 135 10.32 -1.11 -4.16
C LEU A 135 9.17 -2.05 -3.71
N PRO A 136 9.16 -2.52 -2.46
CA PRO A 136 8.01 -3.26 -1.92
C PRO A 136 6.74 -2.41 -1.88
N ILE A 137 5.57 -3.05 -1.97
CA ILE A 137 4.27 -2.41 -1.69
C ILE A 137 4.04 -2.44 -0.19
N VAL A 138 4.00 -1.27 0.46
CA VAL A 138 3.60 -1.19 1.87
C VAL A 138 2.09 -1.11 1.98
N ALA A 139 1.50 -2.01 2.76
CA ALA A 139 0.06 -2.07 2.98
C ALA A 139 -0.28 -2.28 4.45
N LEU A 140 -1.25 -1.51 4.94
CA LEU A 140 -1.68 -1.49 6.32
C LEU A 140 -3.21 -1.54 6.38
N ASP A 141 -3.76 -2.45 7.17
CA ASP A 141 -5.19 -2.52 7.45
C ASP A 141 -5.41 -2.57 8.98
N MET A 142 -6.30 -1.73 9.48
CA MET A 142 -6.73 -1.73 10.87
C MET A 142 -8.26 -1.70 10.93
N VAL A 143 -8.84 -2.64 11.70
CA VAL A 143 -10.29 -2.83 11.81
C VAL A 143 -10.71 -2.77 13.27
N GLY A 144 -11.70 -1.94 13.56
CA GLY A 144 -12.23 -1.69 14.89
C GLY A 144 -13.70 -2.01 14.98
N PHE A 145 -14.14 -2.35 16.19
CA PHE A 145 -15.56 -2.53 16.49
C PHE A 145 -15.86 -2.09 17.92
N GLY A 146 -16.87 -1.24 18.10
CA GLY A 146 -17.30 -0.80 19.43
C GLY A 146 -16.21 -0.05 20.20
N GLY A 147 -15.47 0.83 19.51
CA GLY A 147 -14.46 1.70 20.12
C GLY A 147 -13.14 1.00 20.48
N ARG A 148 -12.86 -0.18 19.93
CA ARG A 148 -11.58 -0.88 20.10
C ARG A 148 -11.06 -1.41 18.76
N VAL A 149 -9.74 -1.47 18.61
CA VAL A 149 -9.10 -2.19 17.51
C VAL A 149 -9.25 -3.70 17.74
N SER A 150 -9.78 -4.41 16.74
CA SER A 150 -10.05 -5.85 16.79
C SER A 150 -9.11 -6.67 15.90
N PHE A 151 -8.56 -6.04 14.87
CA PHE A 151 -7.63 -6.66 13.94
C PHE A 151 -6.72 -5.58 13.35
N ALA A 152 -5.44 -5.90 13.19
CA ALA A 152 -4.47 -5.01 12.60
C ALA A 152 -3.42 -5.83 11.83
N ILE A 153 -3.08 -5.41 10.62
CA ILE A 153 -2.10 -6.09 9.77
C ILE A 153 -1.30 -5.08 8.97
N VAL A 154 0.00 -5.33 8.82
CA VAL A 154 0.91 -4.51 8.01
C VAL A 154 1.98 -5.38 7.38
N ASP A 155 2.30 -5.09 6.13
CA ASP A 155 3.39 -5.74 5.41
C ASP A 155 4.10 -4.77 4.46
N ALA A 156 5.36 -5.09 4.17
CA ALA A 156 6.07 -4.60 2.99
C ALA A 156 6.16 -5.77 2.01
N THR A 157 5.25 -5.83 1.05
CA THR A 157 5.15 -6.97 0.14
C THR A 157 6.16 -6.83 -1.00
N PRO A 158 7.10 -7.78 -1.19
CA PRO A 158 8.03 -7.74 -2.31
C PRO A 158 7.29 -7.93 -3.64
N VAL A 159 7.73 -7.22 -4.67
CA VAL A 159 7.10 -7.19 -6.00
C VAL A 159 7.89 -7.95 -7.05
N ARG A 160 9.09 -8.42 -6.70
CA ARG A 160 9.96 -9.21 -7.56
C ARG A 160 10.33 -10.52 -6.89
N ARG A 161 10.62 -11.56 -7.68
CA ARG A 161 11.25 -12.78 -7.18
C ARG A 161 12.77 -12.67 -7.28
N LYS A 162 13.48 -13.02 -6.22
CA LYS A 162 14.94 -13.22 -6.26
C LYS A 162 15.23 -14.70 -6.17
N ASN A 163 15.94 -15.24 -7.15
CA ASN A 163 16.27 -16.67 -7.24
C ASN A 163 15.02 -17.58 -7.20
N GLY A 164 13.92 -17.15 -7.81
CA GLY A 164 12.64 -17.88 -7.82
C GLY A 164 11.77 -17.70 -6.57
N GLU A 165 12.30 -17.09 -5.51
CA GLU A 165 11.63 -16.88 -4.23
C GLU A 165 11.09 -15.46 -4.09
N LYS A 166 9.91 -15.32 -3.49
CA LYS A 166 9.32 -14.02 -3.16
C LYS A 166 9.88 -13.54 -1.83
N LYS A 167 11.04 -12.86 -1.86
CA LYS A 167 11.75 -12.40 -0.67
C LYS A 167 11.85 -10.88 -0.60
N LEU A 168 11.75 -10.36 0.61
CA LEU A 168 12.02 -8.96 0.90
C LEU A 168 13.48 -8.62 0.59
N PRO A 169 13.80 -7.38 0.19
CA PRO A 169 15.18 -6.91 0.24
C PRO A 169 15.69 -6.95 1.69
N ASP A 170 16.94 -7.37 1.90
CA ASP A 170 17.53 -7.59 3.23
C ASP A 170 17.37 -6.38 4.18
N ILE A 171 17.48 -5.16 3.64
CA ILE A 171 17.29 -3.93 4.41
C ILE A 171 15.88 -3.82 5.00
N TYR A 172 14.84 -4.29 4.30
CA TYR A 172 13.46 -4.32 4.80
C TYR A 172 13.29 -5.40 5.85
N LEU A 173 13.80 -6.60 5.59
CA LEU A 173 13.71 -7.70 6.56
C LEU A 173 14.38 -7.32 7.88
N GLN A 174 15.57 -6.72 7.81
CA GLN A 174 16.29 -6.24 8.99
C GLN A 174 15.51 -5.14 9.72
N ALA A 175 15.02 -4.12 8.99
CA ALA A 175 14.25 -3.03 9.58
C ALA A 175 12.97 -3.54 10.26
N MET A 176 12.18 -4.35 9.57
CA MET A 176 10.95 -4.93 10.12
C MET A 176 11.21 -5.83 11.32
N THR A 177 12.31 -6.59 11.33
CA THR A 177 12.73 -7.41 12.49
C THR A 177 13.04 -6.54 13.71
N GLU A 178 13.83 -5.48 13.54
CA GLU A 178 14.16 -4.56 14.63
C GLU A 178 12.94 -3.78 15.14
N LEU A 179 12.08 -3.31 14.24
CA LEU A 179 10.83 -2.67 14.60
C LEU A 179 9.91 -3.63 15.36
N ARG A 180 9.83 -4.90 14.93
CA ARG A 180 9.04 -5.92 15.62
C ARG A 180 9.56 -6.16 17.02
N ARG A 181 10.88 -6.31 17.19
CA ARG A 181 11.52 -6.45 18.51
C ARG A 181 11.23 -5.23 19.40
N LYS A 182 11.33 -4.02 18.84
CA LYS A 182 11.11 -2.78 19.57
C LYS A 182 9.67 -2.59 20.06
N HIS A 183 8.68 -2.85 19.20
CA HIS A 183 7.28 -2.57 19.51
C HIS A 183 6.53 -3.75 20.12
N PHE A 184 6.99 -4.99 19.90
CA PHE A 184 6.28 -6.20 20.32
C PHE A 184 7.12 -7.19 21.16
N GLY A 185 8.42 -6.94 21.34
CA GLY A 185 9.27 -7.73 22.23
C GLY A 185 9.04 -7.38 23.69
N GLY A 186 8.79 -8.37 24.55
CA GLY A 186 8.66 -8.13 26.00
C GLY A 186 10.02 -7.84 26.66
N GLY A 187 10.19 -6.66 27.29
CA GLY A 187 11.38 -6.18 28.05
C GLY A 187 12.69 -6.05 27.23
N ASP A 188 13.65 -5.12 27.41
CA ASP A 188 14.08 -4.16 28.45
C ASP A 188 14.04 -2.69 27.96
N GLY A 189 13.29 -2.40 26.89
CA GLY A 189 13.27 -1.09 26.21
C GLY A 189 12.29 -0.03 26.75
N GLY A 190 11.79 -0.16 27.99
CA GLY A 190 11.02 0.90 28.67
C GLY A 190 9.56 0.60 29.03
N GLY A 191 9.01 -0.56 28.70
CA GLY A 191 7.68 -0.99 29.17
C GLY A 191 7.71 -2.46 29.53
N GLY A 192 7.64 -2.79 30.81
CA GLY A 192 7.63 -4.18 31.33
C GLY A 192 6.37 -4.98 30.98
N GLY A 193 5.93 -4.91 29.71
CA GLY A 193 4.77 -5.61 29.18
C GLY A 193 5.12 -6.99 28.63
N GLU A 194 4.11 -7.85 28.62
CA GLU A 194 4.16 -9.17 27.97
C GLU A 194 4.33 -9.03 26.45
N ALA A 195 5.15 -9.89 25.86
CA ALA A 195 5.33 -9.93 24.41
C ALA A 195 3.98 -10.10 23.68
N VAL A 196 3.83 -9.41 22.55
CA VAL A 196 2.58 -9.47 21.77
C VAL A 196 2.61 -10.70 20.87
N GLU A 197 1.61 -11.57 21.01
CA GLU A 197 1.45 -12.75 20.14
C GLU A 197 0.91 -12.33 18.76
N MET A 198 1.57 -12.82 17.71
CA MET A 198 1.14 -12.58 16.33
C MET A 198 -0.04 -13.48 15.98
N ALA A 199 -1.10 -12.90 15.43
CA ALA A 199 -2.25 -13.64 14.95
C ALA A 199 -1.91 -14.40 13.65
N PRO A 200 -2.54 -15.56 13.41
CA PRO A 200 -2.40 -16.25 12.13
C PRO A 200 -2.88 -15.37 10.98
N LEU A 201 -2.18 -15.45 9.85
CA LEU A 201 -2.54 -14.74 8.63
C LEU A 201 -3.80 -15.36 8.01
N PRO A 202 -4.66 -14.55 7.36
CA PRO A 202 -5.65 -15.07 6.43
C PRO A 202 -4.99 -15.82 5.26
N GLU A 203 -5.66 -16.82 4.68
CA GLU A 203 -5.10 -17.62 3.57
C GLU A 203 -4.63 -16.78 2.38
N TRP A 204 -5.41 -15.75 1.98
CA TRP A 204 -5.03 -14.84 0.90
C TRP A 204 -3.75 -14.05 1.23
N ALA A 205 -3.54 -13.73 2.50
CA ALA A 205 -2.38 -12.99 2.98
C ALA A 205 -1.13 -13.88 3.03
N GLU A 206 -1.26 -15.17 3.37
CA GLU A 206 -0.12 -16.12 3.36
C GLU A 206 0.52 -16.28 1.98
N ARG A 207 -0.29 -16.21 0.92
CA ARG A 207 0.19 -16.32 -0.47
C ARG A 207 0.87 -15.03 -0.96
N LEU A 208 0.57 -13.91 -0.31
CA LEU A 208 0.90 -12.59 -0.79
C LEU A 208 1.98 -11.92 0.06
N PHE A 209 1.81 -11.87 1.37
CA PHE A 209 2.64 -11.07 2.26
C PHE A 209 3.99 -11.71 2.55
N SER A 210 4.93 -10.85 2.95
CA SER A 210 6.30 -11.26 3.25
C SER A 210 6.42 -11.99 4.57
N GLU A 211 7.58 -12.62 4.78
CA GLU A 211 8.02 -13.14 6.07
C GLU A 211 8.14 -12.08 7.18
N GLY A 212 8.15 -10.78 6.82
CA GLY A 212 8.13 -9.65 7.74
C GLY A 212 6.73 -9.22 8.20
N CYS A 213 5.66 -9.79 7.64
CA CYS A 213 4.29 -9.39 7.92
C CYS A 213 3.96 -9.43 9.43
N VAL A 214 3.36 -8.35 9.92
CA VAL A 214 2.87 -8.24 11.29
C VAL A 214 1.35 -8.30 11.26
N CYS A 215 0.77 -9.28 11.96
CA CYS A 215 -0.66 -9.48 12.07
C CYS A 215 -1.03 -9.64 13.55
N LEU A 216 -2.00 -8.87 14.02
CA LEU A 216 -2.35 -8.75 15.43
C LEU A 216 -3.86 -8.78 15.64
N ARG A 217 -4.25 -9.29 16.81
CA ARG A 217 -5.57 -9.05 17.42
C ARG A 217 -5.33 -8.38 18.77
N PRO A 218 -5.36 -7.03 18.83
CA PRO A 218 -5.07 -6.31 20.07
C PRO A 218 -5.95 -6.79 21.23
N ARG A 219 -5.32 -7.07 22.37
CA ARG A 219 -6.04 -7.50 23.58
C ARG A 219 -6.78 -6.31 24.21
N PRO A 220 -7.99 -6.51 24.75
CA PRO A 220 -8.69 -5.44 25.46
C PRO A 220 -7.85 -4.88 26.61
N GLY A 221 -7.69 -3.56 26.67
CA GLY A 221 -6.96 -2.87 27.73
C GLY A 221 -5.42 -2.97 27.65
N SER A 222 -4.86 -3.60 26.62
CA SER A 222 -3.41 -3.65 26.41
C SER A 222 -2.89 -2.46 25.60
N GLN A 223 -1.57 -2.36 25.47
CA GLN A 223 -0.91 -1.38 24.61
C GLN A 223 -0.69 -1.89 23.17
N ASP A 224 -1.22 -3.06 22.80
CA ASP A 224 -0.92 -3.72 21.52
C ASP A 224 -1.30 -2.82 20.31
N ALA A 225 -2.42 -2.11 20.39
CA ALA A 225 -2.85 -1.17 19.35
C ALA A 225 -1.92 0.05 19.24
N SER A 226 -1.47 0.62 20.37
CA SER A 226 -0.52 1.74 20.38
C SER A 226 0.86 1.31 19.86
N ALA A 227 1.31 0.10 20.22
CA ALA A 227 2.52 -0.51 19.68
C ALA A 227 2.43 -0.70 18.17
N PHE A 228 1.27 -1.16 17.67
CA PHE A 228 1.03 -1.28 16.23
C PHE A 228 1.12 0.08 15.51
N VAL A 229 0.51 1.13 16.06
CA VAL A 229 0.64 2.49 15.50
C VAL A 229 2.09 2.94 15.45
N GLY A 230 2.85 2.72 16.53
CA GLY A 230 4.28 3.03 16.59
C GLY A 230 5.11 2.26 15.56
N TYR A 231 4.82 0.97 15.38
CA TYR A 231 5.44 0.15 14.34
C TYR A 231 5.14 0.69 12.94
N CYS A 232 3.87 0.97 12.64
CA CYS A 232 3.44 1.44 11.33
C CYS A 232 4.06 2.79 10.96
N ALA A 233 4.08 3.74 11.89
CA ALA A 233 4.69 5.04 11.67
C ALA A 233 6.20 4.92 11.37
N GLU A 234 6.92 4.07 12.09
CA GLU A 234 8.35 3.89 11.84
C GLU A 234 8.64 3.06 10.57
N LEU A 235 7.78 2.10 10.22
CA LEU A 235 7.89 1.38 8.95
C LEU A 235 7.63 2.30 7.75
N ILE A 236 6.60 3.15 7.81
CA ILE A 236 6.31 4.13 6.75
C ILE A 236 7.48 5.10 6.61
N ASN A 237 7.99 5.65 7.72
CA ASN A 237 9.17 6.52 7.68
C ASN A 237 10.38 5.84 7.06
N PHE A 238 10.68 4.60 7.47
CA PHE A 238 11.74 3.80 6.89
C PHE A 238 11.52 3.56 5.39
N HIS A 239 10.30 3.20 4.97
CA HIS A 239 9.97 2.94 3.57
C HIS A 239 10.19 4.19 2.71
N MET A 240 9.82 5.36 3.24
CA MET A 240 10.07 6.65 2.59
C MET A 240 11.57 6.92 2.42
N GLU A 241 12.37 6.80 3.49
CA GLU A 241 13.82 6.98 3.44
C GLU A 241 14.49 5.97 2.50
N ALA A 242 14.16 4.69 2.66
CA ALA A 242 14.67 3.60 1.84
C ALA A 242 14.35 3.83 0.36
N SER A 243 13.16 4.36 0.03
CA SER A 243 12.77 4.63 -1.35
C SER A 243 13.78 5.46 -2.13
N THR A 244 14.51 6.36 -1.46
CA THR A 244 15.54 7.20 -2.08
C THR A 244 16.77 6.41 -2.55
N CYS A 245 17.05 5.27 -1.90
CA CYS A 245 18.17 4.37 -2.21
C CYS A 245 17.86 3.39 -3.36
N PHE A 246 16.59 3.22 -3.75
CA PHE A 246 16.21 2.39 -4.89
C PHE A 246 16.32 3.20 -6.18
N HIS A 247 17.24 2.80 -7.04
CA HIS A 247 17.45 3.44 -8.34
C HIS A 247 16.47 2.87 -9.38
N PRO A 248 16.12 3.64 -10.43
CA PRO A 248 15.34 3.12 -11.54
C PRO A 248 16.01 1.87 -12.14
N LEU A 249 15.19 0.87 -12.44
CA LEU A 249 15.61 -0.33 -13.15
C LEU A 249 16.04 0.02 -14.57
N ALA A 250 17.12 -0.61 -15.05
CA ALA A 250 17.66 -0.38 -16.38
C ALA A 250 17.01 -1.28 -17.45
N GLU A 251 16.67 -2.52 -17.08
CA GLU A 251 16.19 -3.52 -18.02
C GLU A 251 14.65 -3.56 -18.09
N GLU A 252 14.10 -3.66 -19.30
CA GLU A 252 12.65 -3.78 -19.50
C GLU A 252 12.09 -5.09 -18.93
N ALA A 253 12.86 -6.17 -18.99
CA ALA A 253 12.49 -7.44 -18.38
C ALA A 253 12.30 -7.29 -16.87
N ASP A 254 13.15 -6.47 -16.25
CA ASP A 254 13.07 -6.15 -14.85
C ASP A 254 11.80 -5.34 -14.54
N ILE A 255 11.53 -4.27 -15.29
CA ILE A 255 10.33 -3.45 -15.09
C ILE A 255 9.07 -4.30 -15.25
N SER A 256 9.05 -5.20 -16.24
CA SER A 256 7.95 -6.14 -16.49
C SER A 256 7.71 -7.08 -15.31
N GLU A 257 8.77 -7.60 -14.67
CA GLU A 257 8.62 -8.46 -13.50
C GLU A 257 7.99 -7.71 -12.31
N VAL A 258 8.42 -6.47 -12.05
CA VAL A 258 7.83 -5.62 -11.00
C VAL A 258 6.35 -5.34 -11.28
N TYR A 259 6.02 -5.02 -12.53
CA TYR A 259 4.65 -4.80 -12.95
C TYR A 259 3.77 -6.05 -12.73
N GLN A 260 4.26 -7.24 -13.07
CA GLN A 260 3.56 -8.51 -12.79
C GLN A 260 3.39 -8.76 -11.29
N GLY A 261 4.35 -8.33 -10.47
CA GLY A 261 4.25 -8.31 -9.01
C GLY A 261 3.09 -7.43 -8.53
N HIS A 262 2.96 -6.22 -9.06
CA HIS A 262 1.85 -5.30 -8.74
C HIS A 262 0.51 -5.89 -9.17
N GLN A 263 0.43 -6.48 -10.36
CA GLN A 263 -0.78 -7.16 -10.85
C GLN A 263 -1.17 -8.33 -9.96
N THR A 264 -0.20 -9.13 -9.52
CA THR A 264 -0.44 -10.24 -8.60
C THR A 264 -0.94 -9.71 -7.27
N TYR A 265 -0.31 -8.67 -6.71
CA TYR A 265 -0.76 -8.03 -5.48
C TYR A 265 -2.22 -7.56 -5.55
N ALA A 266 -2.57 -6.78 -6.58
CA ALA A 266 -3.93 -6.29 -6.76
C ALA A 266 -4.93 -7.44 -6.93
N ARG A 267 -4.60 -8.46 -7.73
CA ARG A 267 -5.47 -9.62 -7.96
C ARG A 267 -5.73 -10.44 -6.71
N GLU A 268 -4.69 -10.75 -5.93
CA GLU A 268 -4.86 -11.53 -4.69
C GLU A 268 -5.68 -10.74 -3.67
N GLN A 269 -5.48 -9.41 -3.56
CA GLN A 269 -6.28 -8.57 -2.67
C GLN A 269 -7.77 -8.50 -3.03
N LEU A 270 -8.13 -8.65 -4.33
CA LEU A 270 -9.54 -8.73 -4.75
C LEU A 270 -10.28 -9.96 -4.20
N SER A 271 -9.55 -10.97 -3.73
CA SER A 271 -10.10 -12.16 -3.05
C SER A 271 -10.39 -11.93 -1.56
N ASN A 272 -10.17 -10.72 -1.05
CA ASN A 272 -10.50 -10.36 0.33
C ASN A 272 -12.02 -10.24 0.54
N ASP A 273 -12.64 -11.39 0.79
CA ASP A 273 -14.08 -11.54 1.00
C ASP A 273 -14.62 -10.69 2.16
N LYS A 274 -13.81 -10.40 3.18
CA LYS A 274 -14.27 -9.63 4.35
C LYS A 274 -14.55 -8.19 3.97
N THR A 275 -13.63 -7.55 3.23
CA THR A 275 -13.81 -6.19 2.72
C THR A 275 -15.01 -6.14 1.76
N ARG A 276 -15.09 -7.09 0.82
CA ARG A 276 -16.20 -7.20 -0.13
C ARG A 276 -17.55 -7.29 0.59
N LYS A 277 -17.71 -8.24 1.52
CA LYS A 277 -18.97 -8.43 2.28
C LYS A 277 -19.36 -7.19 3.09
N ALA A 278 -18.39 -6.46 3.65
CA ALA A 278 -18.66 -5.24 4.39
C ALA A 278 -19.20 -4.11 3.49
N LEU A 279 -18.63 -3.96 2.30
CA LEU A 279 -19.10 -3.01 1.28
C LEU A 279 -20.47 -3.42 0.72
N GLU A 280 -20.64 -4.69 0.35
CA GLU A 280 -21.91 -5.21 -0.19
C GLU A 280 -23.07 -5.02 0.78
N ALA A 281 -22.84 -5.26 2.07
CA ALA A 281 -23.86 -5.09 3.10
C ALA A 281 -24.30 -3.63 3.29
N SER A 282 -23.46 -2.67 2.89
CA SER A 282 -23.71 -1.24 3.10
C SER A 282 -24.19 -0.56 1.81
N PHE A 283 -23.59 -0.88 0.66
CA PHE A 283 -23.81 -0.21 -0.62
C PHE A 283 -24.39 -1.11 -1.74
N GLY A 284 -24.48 -2.42 -1.51
CA GLY A 284 -24.88 -3.40 -2.52
C GLY A 284 -23.73 -3.88 -3.42
N ALA A 285 -23.97 -4.99 -4.13
CA ALA A 285 -22.97 -5.69 -4.93
C ALA A 285 -22.34 -4.88 -6.07
N PRO A 286 -23.11 -4.11 -6.88
CA PRO A 286 -22.51 -3.33 -7.98
C PRO A 286 -21.50 -2.30 -7.49
N PHE A 287 -21.80 -1.61 -6.39
CA PHE A 287 -20.88 -0.63 -5.79
C PHE A 287 -19.64 -1.33 -5.24
N ALA A 288 -19.82 -2.40 -4.45
CA ALA A 288 -18.70 -3.12 -3.85
C ALA A 288 -17.71 -3.64 -4.91
N GLU A 289 -18.22 -4.17 -6.02
CA GLU A 289 -17.39 -4.65 -7.13
C GLU A 289 -16.60 -3.52 -7.80
N ALA A 290 -17.27 -2.40 -8.13
CA ALA A 290 -16.62 -1.24 -8.73
C ALA A 290 -15.56 -0.66 -7.78
N TYR A 291 -15.90 -0.51 -6.50
CA TYR A 291 -15.03 0.05 -5.48
C TYR A 291 -13.78 -0.81 -5.24
N MET A 292 -13.95 -2.14 -5.12
CA MET A 292 -12.82 -3.08 -4.98
C MET A 292 -11.85 -2.98 -6.17
N LYS A 293 -12.35 -2.92 -7.40
CA LYS A 293 -11.53 -2.95 -8.62
C LYS A 293 -10.94 -1.61 -9.04
N GLN A 294 -11.68 -0.53 -8.84
CA GLN A 294 -11.33 0.79 -9.36
C GLN A 294 -10.75 1.70 -8.28
N THR A 295 -11.06 1.44 -7.01
CA THR A 295 -10.59 2.26 -5.89
C THR A 295 -9.57 1.48 -5.07
N LEU A 296 -9.89 0.32 -4.49
CA LEU A 296 -8.93 -0.31 -3.59
C LEU A 296 -7.72 -0.91 -4.29
N PHE A 297 -7.95 -1.68 -5.34
CA PHE A 297 -6.92 -2.50 -5.96
C PHE A 297 -6.86 -2.29 -7.47
N ASP A 298 -6.56 -1.05 -7.85
CA ASP A 298 -6.29 -0.70 -9.24
C ASP A 298 -4.96 -1.33 -9.68
N VAL A 299 -4.87 -1.62 -10.98
CA VAL A 299 -3.60 -1.95 -11.64
C VAL A 299 -3.21 -0.71 -12.43
N GLU A 300 -1.95 -0.27 -12.30
CA GLU A 300 -1.43 0.86 -13.07
C GLU A 300 -1.75 0.68 -14.56
N PRO A 301 -2.61 1.54 -15.15
CA PRO A 301 -2.88 1.46 -16.56
C PRO A 301 -1.62 1.88 -17.32
N GLY A 302 -1.13 1.03 -18.24
CA GLY A 302 -0.27 1.52 -19.30
C GLY A 302 1.23 1.19 -19.25
N LEU A 303 1.61 -0.05 -18.90
CA LEU A 303 2.85 -0.60 -19.49
C LEU A 303 2.61 -1.35 -20.82
N TYR A 304 1.39 -1.83 -21.14
CA TYR A 304 1.08 -2.45 -22.44
C TYR A 304 -0.37 -2.33 -22.93
N THR A 305 -1.11 -1.26 -22.61
CA THR A 305 -2.28 -0.92 -23.43
C THR A 305 -1.82 -0.09 -24.61
N GLN A 306 -1.38 -0.75 -25.68
CA GLN A 306 -1.49 -0.14 -27.01
C GLN A 306 -2.98 0.19 -27.20
N PRO A 307 -3.35 1.45 -27.53
CA PRO A 307 -4.73 1.75 -27.85
C PRO A 307 -5.16 0.83 -29.02
N PRO A 308 -6.36 0.24 -29.01
CA PRO A 308 -6.82 -0.53 -30.13
C PRO A 308 -6.96 0.39 -31.34
N GLY A 309 -6.00 0.28 -32.26
CA GLY A 309 -6.08 0.81 -33.62
C GLY A 309 -5.83 2.30 -33.78
N THR A 310 -4.57 2.68 -33.98
CA THR A 310 -4.21 3.69 -34.99
C THR A 310 -3.05 3.15 -35.79
N GLY A 311 -3.38 2.42 -36.86
CA GLY A 311 -2.42 2.11 -37.89
C GLY A 311 -2.00 3.40 -38.60
N THR A 312 -0.69 3.60 -38.69
CA THR A 312 -0.09 4.30 -39.83
C THR A 312 1.10 3.46 -40.24
N GLY A 313 0.96 2.81 -41.39
CA GLY A 313 1.98 1.93 -41.95
C GLY A 313 3.26 2.69 -42.27
N ILE A 314 4.37 2.02 -42.05
CA ILE A 314 5.50 2.08 -42.97
C ILE A 314 5.59 0.68 -43.54
N GLY A 315 5.06 0.52 -44.74
CA GLY A 315 5.22 -0.69 -45.52
C GLY A 315 6.65 -0.78 -46.05
N SER A 316 7.15 -2.01 -46.17
CA SER A 316 7.74 -2.56 -47.40
C SER A 316 8.28 -3.98 -47.14
N PRO A 317 8.39 -4.83 -48.18
CA PRO A 317 7.42 -5.11 -49.21
C PRO A 317 7.02 -6.60 -49.19
N ALA A 318 6.00 -6.93 -49.99
CA ALA A 318 5.52 -8.29 -50.20
C ALA A 318 6.66 -9.29 -50.47
N SER A 319 6.80 -10.30 -49.61
CA SER A 319 7.38 -11.57 -50.02
C SER A 319 6.33 -12.30 -50.85
N VAL A 320 6.37 -12.03 -52.16
CA VAL A 320 5.78 -12.87 -53.18
C VAL A 320 6.24 -14.30 -52.91
N GLY A 321 5.28 -15.21 -52.73
CA GLY A 321 5.54 -16.63 -52.60
C GLY A 321 6.33 -17.12 -53.81
N ASN A 322 7.53 -17.64 -53.55
CA ASN A 322 8.26 -18.40 -54.56
C ASN A 322 7.65 -19.81 -54.60
N PRO A 323 7.17 -20.29 -55.75
CA PRO A 323 6.73 -21.67 -55.90
C PRO A 323 7.93 -22.63 -55.80
N ALA A 324 7.64 -23.85 -55.34
CA ALA A 324 8.60 -24.94 -55.16
C ALA A 324 9.43 -25.21 -56.43
N PRO A 325 10.70 -25.61 -56.31
CA PRO A 325 11.48 -26.03 -57.46
C PRO A 325 11.00 -27.40 -57.94
N GLU A 326 10.42 -27.42 -59.14
CA GLU A 326 10.26 -28.63 -59.95
C GLU A 326 11.62 -29.25 -60.22
N ALA A 327 11.75 -30.53 -59.87
CA ALA A 327 12.86 -31.38 -60.29
C ALA A 327 12.81 -31.54 -61.82
N ARG A 328 13.64 -30.76 -62.52
CA ARG A 328 14.02 -31.10 -63.90
C ARG A 328 15.13 -32.14 -63.85
N ARG A 329 14.73 -33.37 -64.21
CA ARG A 329 15.60 -34.36 -64.81
C ARG A 329 16.24 -33.73 -66.04
N ASN A 330 17.57 -33.65 -66.07
CA ASN A 330 18.31 -33.71 -67.32
C ASN A 330 18.72 -35.17 -67.46
N ASP A 331 17.99 -35.87 -68.32
CA ASP A 331 18.52 -37.02 -69.06
C ASP A 331 19.42 -36.46 -70.18
N ASP A 332 20.33 -37.33 -70.63
CA ASP A 332 21.12 -37.27 -71.88
C ASP A 332 22.37 -36.35 -71.85
N ASP A 333 23.60 -36.78 -72.15
CA ASP A 333 24.13 -38.00 -72.78
C ASP A 333 25.61 -38.16 -72.36
N ASP A 334 26.09 -39.40 -72.20
CA ASP A 334 27.11 -39.97 -73.13
C ASP A 334 27.60 -41.33 -72.62
N ASP A 335 27.39 -42.31 -73.51
CA ASP A 335 27.85 -43.69 -73.50
C ASP A 335 29.39 -43.83 -73.58
N ASP A 336 29.83 -45.06 -73.26
CA ASP A 336 31.06 -45.77 -73.64
C ASP A 336 32.36 -45.55 -72.83
N ASP A 337 32.59 -46.43 -71.85
CA ASP A 337 33.68 -47.46 -71.83
C ASP A 337 33.52 -48.45 -70.66
#